data_AF-A0A6M0BHR9-F1
#
_entry.id   AF-A0A6M0BHR9-F1
#
_cell.length_a   1.000
_cell.length_b   1.000
_cell.length_c   1.000
_cell.angle_alpha   90.00
_cell.angle_beta   90.00
_cell.angle_gamma   90.00
#
_symmetry.space_group_name_H-M   'P 1'
#
loop_
_entity.id
_entity.type
_entity.pdbx_description
1 polymer ?
#
loop_
_entity_poly.entity_id
_entity_poly.type
_entity_poly.pdbx_seq_one_letter_code
_entity_poly.pdbx_strand_id
1 'polypeptide(L)'
;MKTVAVFFEEAGTFAYPFTKKKYIRHIAQLGEAIEACGANFRVVRHQSSYLGSGEFAQSWELRDGEVIETGPVKADVIFDKGLFSSDGTIPVLNCQEINEICTNKYKTFQLFSDYSPQTYLVNSQDEFFDALSSIPGQYKVVKPVDGLEARNVHIGDDEFLKKQHCPYPFLVQEFLDSRSGIPGIVNGVHDFRVALLNGEIVHSIVRTPASGKLVASVTEGGEMRVVEIEL
;
A
#
# COMPACT_ATOMS: atom_id res chain seq x y z
N MET A 1 -27.05 15.52 -5.83
CA MET A 1 -25.63 15.40 -6.22
C MET A 1 -25.01 14.35 -5.34
N LYS A 2 -24.29 13.36 -5.88
CA LYS A 2 -23.66 12.32 -5.06
C LYS A 2 -22.47 12.90 -4.31
N THR A 3 -22.16 12.37 -3.14
CA THR A 3 -21.01 12.75 -2.31
C THR A 3 -20.01 11.61 -2.23
N VAL A 4 -18.76 11.89 -2.64
CA VAL A 4 -17.62 11.00 -2.44
C VAL A 4 -16.86 11.46 -1.21
N ALA A 5 -16.82 10.61 -0.19
CA ALA A 5 -16.06 10.87 1.02
C ALA A 5 -14.72 10.13 0.97
N VAL A 6 -13.61 10.85 1.06
CA VAL A 6 -12.26 10.26 1.14
C VAL A 6 -11.91 10.06 2.62
N PHE A 7 -11.75 8.81 3.03
CA PHE A 7 -11.53 8.42 4.41
C PHE A 7 -10.03 8.33 4.75
N PHE A 8 -9.64 8.90 5.90
CA PHE A 8 -8.33 8.71 6.50
C PHE A 8 -8.45 8.19 7.93
N GLU A 9 -7.58 7.26 8.31
CA GLU A 9 -7.63 6.56 9.60
C GLU A 9 -7.32 7.48 10.79
N GLU A 10 -6.33 8.37 10.68
CA GLU A 10 -5.91 9.18 11.82
C GLU A 10 -6.92 10.29 12.17
N ALA A 11 -7.23 10.38 13.46
CA ALA A 11 -8.12 11.40 14.03
C ALA A 11 -7.47 12.79 14.10
N GLY A 12 -8.30 13.82 13.99
CA GLY A 12 -7.90 15.22 14.12
C GLY A 12 -7.59 15.90 12.78
N THR A 13 -7.89 17.20 12.69
CA THR A 13 -7.86 17.98 11.44
C THR A 13 -6.52 17.91 10.70
N PHE A 14 -5.41 18.03 11.43
CA PHE A 14 -4.06 18.06 10.85
C PHE A 14 -3.24 16.79 11.10
N ALA A 15 -3.87 15.68 11.49
CA ALA A 15 -3.18 14.40 11.58
C ALA A 15 -2.76 13.90 10.20
N TYR A 16 -1.86 12.91 10.12
CA TYR A 16 -1.36 12.40 8.84
C TYR A 16 -2.52 11.98 7.92
N PRO A 17 -2.48 12.26 6.61
CA PRO A 17 -1.36 12.85 5.87
C PRO A 17 -1.31 14.39 5.86
N PHE A 18 -2.18 15.08 6.59
CA PHE A 18 -2.33 16.55 6.51
C PHE A 18 -1.23 17.31 7.23
N THR A 19 -0.36 16.62 7.96
CA THR A 19 0.93 17.14 8.44
C THR A 19 1.88 17.54 7.30
N LYS A 20 1.62 17.11 6.04
CA LYS A 20 2.47 17.43 4.88
C LYS A 20 1.66 18.16 3.80
N LYS A 21 2.05 19.42 3.51
CA LYS A 21 1.40 20.27 2.47
C LYS A 21 1.28 19.60 1.10
N LYS A 22 2.24 18.75 0.72
CA LYS A 22 2.19 18.01 -0.54
C LYS A 22 0.95 17.10 -0.64
N TYR A 23 0.57 16.44 0.45
CA TYR A 23 -0.58 15.55 0.45
C TYR A 23 -1.89 16.33 0.38
N ILE A 24 -1.99 17.47 1.09
CA ILE A 24 -3.15 18.37 0.99
C ILE A 24 -3.37 18.76 -0.47
N ARG A 25 -2.32 19.18 -1.19
CA ARG A 25 -2.41 19.54 -2.61
C ARG A 25 -2.89 18.38 -3.49
N HIS A 26 -2.32 17.17 -3.33
CA HIS A 26 -2.73 16.03 -4.15
C HIS A 26 -4.18 15.60 -3.88
N ILE A 27 -4.64 15.71 -2.63
CA ILE A 27 -6.02 15.36 -2.26
C ILE A 27 -6.98 16.46 -2.75
N ALA A 28 -6.58 17.74 -2.74
CA ALA A 28 -7.36 18.81 -3.35
C ALA A 28 -7.53 18.61 -4.86
N GLN A 29 -6.47 18.22 -5.58
CA GLN A 29 -6.55 17.87 -7.01
C GLN A 29 -7.49 16.69 -7.30
N LEU A 30 -7.51 15.69 -6.41
CA LEU A 30 -8.49 14.62 -6.48
C LEU A 30 -9.92 15.17 -6.27
N GLY A 31 -10.10 16.09 -5.32
CA GLY A 31 -11.37 16.78 -5.09
C GLY A 31 -11.85 17.54 -6.34
N GLU A 32 -10.98 18.32 -6.97
CA GLU A 32 -11.26 19.03 -8.22
C GLU A 32 -11.72 18.06 -9.33
N ALA A 33 -11.06 16.90 -9.46
CA ALA A 33 -11.44 15.88 -10.43
C ALA A 33 -12.81 15.24 -10.13
N ILE A 34 -13.12 15.01 -8.85
CA ILE A 34 -14.44 14.50 -8.41
C ILE A 34 -15.53 15.53 -8.69
N GLU A 35 -15.27 16.81 -8.40
CA GLU A 35 -16.21 17.92 -8.64
C GLU A 35 -16.44 18.17 -10.13
N ALA A 36 -15.40 18.06 -10.96
CA ALA A 36 -15.53 18.12 -12.42
C ALA A 36 -16.42 17.00 -13.00
N CYS A 37 -16.51 15.86 -12.31
CA CYS A 37 -17.45 14.78 -12.62
C CYS A 37 -18.87 15.00 -12.08
N GLY A 38 -19.16 16.15 -11.45
CA GLY A 38 -20.48 16.50 -10.93
C GLY A 38 -20.85 15.84 -9.60
N ALA A 39 -19.86 15.49 -8.77
CA ALA A 39 -20.05 14.97 -7.42
C ALA A 39 -19.47 15.93 -6.36
N ASN A 40 -19.99 15.88 -5.13
CA ASN A 40 -19.38 16.57 -4.00
C ASN A 40 -18.14 15.80 -3.52
N PHE A 41 -17.07 16.52 -3.24
CA PHE A 41 -15.90 15.98 -2.56
C PHE A 41 -15.91 16.33 -1.07
N ARG A 42 -15.68 15.33 -0.21
CA ARG A 42 -15.51 15.53 1.23
C ARG A 42 -14.36 14.68 1.74
N VAL A 43 -13.62 15.20 2.70
CA VAL A 43 -12.72 14.41 3.53
C VAL A 43 -13.46 14.03 4.81
N VAL A 44 -13.33 12.78 5.22
CA VAL A 44 -13.81 12.28 6.52
C VAL A 44 -12.67 11.55 7.21
N ARG A 45 -12.67 11.54 8.55
CA ARG A 45 -11.51 11.09 9.32
C ARG A 45 -11.91 10.25 10.52
N HIS A 46 -11.15 9.17 10.73
CA HIS A 46 -11.23 8.22 11.83
C HIS A 46 -12.57 7.46 11.92
N GLN A 47 -12.51 6.18 12.27
CA GLN A 47 -13.70 5.32 12.31
C GLN A 47 -14.78 5.84 13.27
N SER A 48 -14.39 6.49 14.37
CA SER A 48 -15.35 7.01 15.36
C SER A 48 -16.23 8.15 14.85
N SER A 49 -15.91 8.78 13.72
CA SER A 49 -16.80 9.77 13.11
C SER A 49 -17.91 9.12 12.29
N TYR A 50 -17.78 7.84 11.92
CA TYR A 50 -18.80 7.11 11.17
C TYR A 50 -19.97 6.72 12.07
N LEU A 51 -21.16 7.22 11.72
CA LEU A 51 -22.42 7.00 12.42
C LEU A 51 -23.26 5.87 11.79
N GLY A 52 -22.78 5.28 10.69
CA GLY A 52 -23.49 4.26 9.92
C GLY A 52 -24.21 4.83 8.70
N SER A 53 -24.55 3.97 7.74
CA SER A 53 -25.35 4.37 6.56
C SER A 53 -24.77 5.54 5.75
N GLY A 54 -23.44 5.62 5.66
CA GLY A 54 -22.73 6.71 4.99
C GLY A 54 -22.64 8.01 5.78
N GLU A 55 -23.18 8.08 7.01
CA GLU A 55 -23.21 9.31 7.79
C GLU A 55 -21.93 9.46 8.62
N PHE A 56 -21.34 10.65 8.57
CA PHE A 56 -20.18 11.04 9.35
C PHE A 56 -20.51 12.28 10.18
N ALA A 57 -20.13 12.27 11.46
CA ALA A 57 -20.31 13.39 12.39
C ALA A 57 -19.53 14.64 11.97
N GLN A 58 -18.45 14.47 11.20
CA GLN A 58 -17.55 15.54 10.81
C GLN A 58 -16.93 15.31 9.44
N SER A 59 -16.75 16.40 8.69
CA SER A 59 -16.10 16.41 7.38
C SER A 59 -15.32 17.70 7.15
N TRP A 60 -14.47 17.65 6.12
CA TRP A 60 -13.66 18.78 5.66
C TRP A 60 -13.70 18.90 4.14
N GLU A 61 -13.51 20.13 3.66
CA GLU A 61 -13.15 20.45 2.28
C GLU A 61 -11.69 20.88 2.21
N LEU A 62 -11.07 20.66 1.05
CA LEU A 62 -9.75 21.18 0.74
C LEU A 62 -9.89 22.23 -0.36
N ARG A 63 -9.69 23.52 -0.03
CA ARG A 63 -9.79 24.64 -0.98
C ARG A 63 -8.57 25.53 -0.85
N ASP A 64 -7.99 25.94 -1.98
CA ASP A 64 -6.86 26.88 -2.02
C ASP A 64 -5.67 26.51 -1.10
N GLY A 65 -5.48 25.22 -0.86
CA GLY A 65 -4.43 24.71 0.04
C GLY A 65 -4.76 24.75 1.53
N GLU A 66 -5.99 25.12 1.88
CA GLU A 66 -6.53 25.12 3.25
C GLU A 66 -7.40 23.90 3.52
N VAL A 67 -7.50 23.53 4.81
CA VAL A 67 -8.38 22.46 5.31
C VAL A 67 -9.53 23.14 6.05
N ILE A 68 -10.72 23.12 5.45
CA ILE A 68 -11.89 23.85 5.95
C ILE A 68 -12.86 22.83 6.53
N GLU A 69 -13.24 23.04 7.79
CA GLU A 69 -14.21 22.20 8.48
C GLU A 69 -15.64 22.51 8.01
N THR A 70 -16.40 21.47 7.64
CA THR A 70 -17.74 21.63 7.04
C THR A 70 -18.90 20.98 7.82
N GLY A 71 -18.61 20.34 8.96
CA GLY A 71 -19.61 19.68 9.80
C GLY A 71 -20.01 18.28 9.29
N PRO A 72 -21.16 17.74 9.75
CA PRO A 72 -21.62 16.41 9.37
C PRO A 72 -21.85 16.25 7.87
N VAL A 73 -21.69 15.03 7.36
CA VAL A 73 -21.92 14.71 5.94
C VAL A 73 -22.50 13.32 5.76
N LYS A 74 -23.32 13.15 4.71
CA LYS A 74 -23.75 11.85 4.22
C LYS A 74 -23.02 11.53 2.91
N ALA A 75 -22.23 10.46 2.93
CA ALA A 75 -21.53 9.92 1.78
C ALA A 75 -22.43 8.97 0.98
N ASP A 76 -22.31 9.00 -0.34
CA ASP A 76 -22.87 8.00 -1.23
C ASP A 76 -21.84 6.92 -1.59
N VAL A 77 -20.55 7.27 -1.51
CA VAL A 77 -19.40 6.39 -1.76
C VAL A 77 -18.27 6.80 -0.83
N ILE A 78 -17.54 5.82 -0.29
CA ILE A 78 -16.29 6.05 0.45
C ILE A 78 -15.11 5.66 -0.44
N PHE A 79 -14.16 6.56 -0.62
CA PHE A 79 -12.82 6.21 -1.10
C PHE A 79 -11.89 6.03 0.09
N ASP A 80 -11.62 4.77 0.42
CA ASP A 80 -10.82 4.39 1.57
C ASP A 80 -9.32 4.61 1.29
N LYS A 81 -8.72 5.52 2.05
CA LYS A 81 -7.27 5.78 2.07
C LYS A 81 -6.63 5.42 3.41
N GLY A 82 -7.35 4.68 4.24
CA GLY A 82 -6.86 4.07 5.47
C GLY A 82 -7.30 2.61 5.57
N LEU A 83 -7.91 2.26 6.69
CA LEU A 83 -8.48 0.94 6.99
C LEU A 83 -9.92 1.12 7.46
N PHE A 84 -10.80 1.59 6.57
CA PHE A 84 -12.20 1.84 6.91
C PHE A 84 -12.95 0.53 7.19
N SER A 85 -13.68 0.49 8.31
CA SER A 85 -14.60 -0.62 8.63
C SER A 85 -16.01 -0.27 8.16
N SER A 86 -16.48 -0.98 7.14
CA SER A 86 -17.79 -0.77 6.53
C SER A 86 -18.90 -1.50 7.27
N ASP A 87 -20.10 -0.92 7.28
CA ASP A 87 -21.35 -1.61 7.68
C ASP A 87 -22.10 -2.21 6.47
N GLY A 88 -21.51 -2.13 5.27
CA GLY A 88 -22.06 -2.71 4.04
C GLY A 88 -23.21 -1.91 3.42
N THR A 89 -23.55 -0.75 3.95
CA THR A 89 -24.70 0.04 3.48
C THR A 89 -24.41 0.92 2.27
N ILE A 90 -23.16 1.34 2.10
CA ILE A 90 -22.68 2.13 0.97
C ILE A 90 -21.40 1.54 0.39
N PRO A 91 -21.12 1.75 -0.91
CA PRO A 91 -19.91 1.23 -1.55
C PRO A 91 -18.65 1.88 -0.98
N VAL A 92 -17.61 1.06 -0.82
CA VAL A 92 -16.26 1.45 -0.42
C VAL A 92 -15.29 1.09 -1.53
N LEU A 93 -14.40 2.03 -1.89
CA LEU A 93 -13.36 1.87 -2.89
C LEU A 93 -11.98 1.88 -2.20
N ASN A 94 -11.12 0.88 -2.36
CA ASN A 94 -11.44 -0.44 -2.88
C ASN A 94 -12.37 -1.19 -1.93
N CYS A 95 -13.06 -2.22 -2.41
CA CYS A 95 -13.90 -3.04 -1.55
C CYS A 95 -13.05 -3.76 -0.50
N GLN A 96 -13.69 -4.14 0.61
CA GLN A 96 -13.00 -4.71 1.76
C GLN A 96 -12.25 -6.00 1.40
N GLU A 97 -12.82 -6.84 0.54
CA GLU A 97 -12.20 -8.09 0.11
C GLU A 97 -10.87 -7.86 -0.60
N ILE A 98 -10.81 -6.87 -1.50
CA ILE A 98 -9.57 -6.49 -2.20
C ILE A 98 -8.55 -5.95 -1.19
N ASN A 99 -8.97 -5.08 -0.27
CA ASN A 99 -8.07 -4.53 0.75
C ASN A 99 -7.49 -5.64 1.65
N GLU A 100 -8.29 -6.61 2.07
CA GLU A 100 -7.82 -7.75 2.86
C GLU A 100 -6.80 -8.61 2.12
N ILE A 101 -7.00 -8.86 0.83
CA ILE A 101 -6.05 -9.62 0.01
C ILE A 101 -4.76 -8.82 -0.12
N CYS A 102 -4.82 -7.54 -0.49
CA CYS A 102 -3.65 -6.72 -0.81
C CYS A 102 -2.83 -6.29 0.43
N THR A 103 -3.44 -6.19 1.61
CA THR A 103 -2.73 -5.80 2.84
C THR A 103 -2.08 -6.99 3.55
N ASN A 104 -2.57 -8.21 3.30
CA ASN A 104 -2.00 -9.44 3.82
C ASN A 104 -1.17 -10.15 2.72
N LYS A 105 0.15 -10.08 2.84
CA LYS A 105 1.08 -10.63 1.85
C LYS A 105 0.97 -12.14 1.69
N TYR A 106 0.54 -12.86 2.74
CA TYR A 106 0.34 -14.31 2.65
C TYR A 106 -0.96 -14.64 1.91
N LYS A 107 -2.07 -13.93 2.17
CA LYS A 107 -3.31 -14.07 1.39
C LYS A 107 -3.06 -13.78 -0.10
N THR A 108 -2.29 -12.73 -0.41
CA THR A 108 -1.87 -12.44 -1.79
C THR A 108 -1.12 -13.62 -2.40
N PHE A 109 -0.10 -14.16 -1.71
CA PHE A 109 0.65 -15.33 -2.18
C PHE A 109 -0.25 -16.55 -2.42
N GLN A 110 -1.17 -16.85 -1.50
CA GLN A 110 -2.08 -17.99 -1.62
C GLN A 110 -3.00 -17.88 -2.84
N LEU A 111 -3.42 -16.66 -3.19
CA LEU A 111 -4.30 -16.44 -4.34
C LEU A 111 -3.55 -16.38 -5.67
N PHE A 112 -2.29 -15.93 -5.66
CA PHE A 112 -1.49 -15.71 -6.86
C PHE A 112 -0.14 -16.43 -6.80
N SER A 113 -0.14 -17.70 -6.38
CA SER A 113 1.09 -18.48 -6.17
C SER A 113 1.91 -18.63 -7.45
N ASP A 114 1.25 -18.70 -8.61
CA ASP A 114 1.90 -18.84 -9.92
C ASP A 114 2.68 -17.60 -10.35
N TYR A 115 2.38 -16.45 -9.73
CA TYR A 115 3.01 -15.15 -10.00
C TYR A 115 3.83 -14.64 -8.81
N SER A 116 3.87 -15.39 -7.72
CA SER A 116 4.53 -14.99 -6.47
C SER A 116 5.74 -15.89 -6.20
N PRO A 117 6.84 -15.35 -5.67
CA PRO A 117 7.95 -16.18 -5.19
C PRO A 117 7.48 -17.14 -4.10
N GLN A 118 8.12 -18.30 -4.03
CA GLN A 118 7.79 -19.32 -3.03
C GLN A 118 7.82 -18.71 -1.63
N THR A 119 6.76 -18.89 -0.86
CA THR A 119 6.56 -18.21 0.43
C THR A 119 6.00 -19.19 1.46
N TYR A 120 6.57 -19.15 2.67
CA TYR A 120 6.10 -19.90 3.84
C TYR A 120 5.64 -18.92 4.92
N LEU A 121 4.45 -19.17 5.47
CA LEU A 121 4.03 -18.57 6.73
C LEU A 121 4.66 -19.35 7.87
N VAL A 122 5.34 -18.64 8.77
CA VAL A 122 6.08 -19.21 9.88
C VAL A 122 5.52 -18.69 11.18
N ASN A 123 5.16 -19.61 12.08
CA ASN A 123 4.55 -19.32 13.38
C ASN A 123 5.46 -19.71 14.56
N SER A 124 6.56 -20.43 14.28
CA SER A 124 7.46 -20.97 15.28
C SER A 124 8.90 -21.01 14.77
N GLN A 125 9.85 -21.23 15.69
CA GLN A 125 11.27 -21.33 15.35
C GLN A 125 11.60 -22.58 14.51
N ASP A 126 10.93 -23.70 14.78
CA ASP A 126 11.14 -24.92 14.00
C ASP A 126 10.63 -24.72 12.57
N GLU A 127 9.42 -24.17 12.39
CA GLU A 127 8.90 -23.77 11.07
C GLU A 127 9.84 -22.79 10.35
N PHE A 128 10.52 -21.90 11.09
CA PHE A 128 11.46 -20.95 10.49
C PHE A 128 12.66 -21.69 9.87
N PHE A 129 13.26 -22.62 10.61
CA PHE A 129 14.40 -23.38 10.13
C PHE A 129 14.02 -24.32 8.98
N ASP A 130 12.84 -24.94 9.06
CA ASP A 130 12.30 -25.76 7.98
C ASP A 130 12.09 -24.93 6.71
N ALA A 131 11.50 -23.73 6.83
CA ALA A 131 11.28 -22.83 5.71
C ALA A 131 12.60 -22.33 5.09
N LEU A 132 13.62 -21.99 5.91
CA LEU A 132 14.96 -21.66 5.41
C LEU A 132 15.55 -22.83 4.60
N SER A 133 15.46 -24.06 5.10
CA SER A 133 16.00 -25.21 4.38
C SER A 133 15.26 -25.53 3.07
N SER A 134 13.97 -25.19 3.00
CA SER A 134 13.09 -25.52 1.88
C SER A 134 13.17 -24.53 0.71
N ILE A 135 13.50 -23.27 0.98
CA ILE A 135 13.60 -22.24 -0.05
C ILE A 135 14.95 -22.34 -0.77
N PRO A 136 14.97 -22.42 -2.12
CA PRO A 136 16.21 -22.50 -2.87
C PRO A 136 17.00 -21.18 -2.82
N GLY A 137 18.30 -21.29 -3.07
CA GLY A 137 19.18 -20.13 -3.26
C GLY A 137 19.89 -19.66 -1.98
N GLN A 138 20.97 -18.89 -2.20
CA GLN A 138 21.82 -18.36 -1.14
C GLN A 138 21.08 -17.29 -0.32
N TYR A 139 20.34 -16.40 -0.99
CA TYR A 139 19.61 -15.31 -0.36
C TYR A 139 18.14 -15.65 -0.21
N LYS A 140 17.56 -15.21 0.91
CA LYS A 140 16.13 -15.35 1.22
C LYS A 140 15.63 -14.06 1.84
N VAL A 141 14.31 -13.92 1.91
CA VAL A 141 13.63 -12.75 2.46
C VAL A 141 12.82 -13.15 3.68
N VAL A 142 13.05 -12.49 4.82
CA VAL A 142 12.19 -12.56 6.01
C VAL A 142 11.45 -11.24 6.15
N LYS A 143 10.12 -11.29 6.28
CA LYS A 143 9.28 -10.08 6.33
C LYS A 143 7.96 -10.30 7.09
N PRO A 144 7.36 -9.25 7.67
CA PRO A 144 6.04 -9.34 8.28
C PRO A 144 4.95 -9.72 7.26
N VAL A 145 3.84 -10.27 7.77
CA VAL A 145 2.65 -10.61 6.98
C VAL A 145 2.02 -9.36 6.37
N ASP A 146 2.04 -8.24 7.09
CA ASP A 146 1.50 -6.94 6.68
C ASP A 146 2.61 -5.85 6.69
N GLY A 147 2.23 -4.57 6.63
CA GLY A 147 3.18 -3.45 6.68
C GLY A 147 3.69 -2.96 5.33
N LEU A 148 4.36 -1.80 5.37
CA LEU A 148 4.75 -1.00 4.20
C LEU A 148 6.21 -0.51 4.33
N GLU A 149 6.74 0.04 3.22
CA GLU A 149 8.02 0.77 3.18
C GLU A 149 9.26 -0.05 3.56
N ALA A 150 9.21 -1.37 3.32
CA ALA A 150 10.28 -2.31 3.67
C ALA A 150 10.63 -2.39 5.17
N ARG A 151 9.76 -1.88 6.05
CA ARG A 151 9.94 -2.02 7.50
C ARG A 151 9.95 -3.49 7.89
N ASN A 152 10.97 -3.90 8.67
CA ASN A 152 11.21 -5.28 9.11
C ASN A 152 11.37 -6.29 7.95
N VAL A 153 11.85 -5.84 6.79
CA VAL A 153 12.24 -6.73 5.69
C VAL A 153 13.74 -6.98 5.79
N HIS A 154 14.13 -8.24 5.96
CA HIS A 154 15.50 -8.69 6.06
C HIS A 154 15.84 -9.58 4.87
N ILE A 155 16.95 -9.30 4.19
CA ILE A 155 17.42 -10.07 3.03
C ILE A 155 18.85 -10.51 3.32
N GLY A 156 19.11 -11.82 3.24
CA GLY A 156 20.42 -12.36 3.56
C GLY A 156 20.48 -13.88 3.42
N ASP A 157 21.63 -14.44 3.79
CA ASP A 157 21.78 -15.88 3.95
C ASP A 157 21.17 -16.39 5.26
N ASP A 158 21.10 -17.70 5.42
CA ASP A 158 20.48 -18.35 6.58
C ASP A 158 21.11 -17.90 7.90
N GLU A 159 22.44 -17.76 7.94
CA GLU A 159 23.16 -17.37 9.15
C GLU A 159 22.92 -15.91 9.56
N PHE A 160 22.75 -15.02 8.58
CA PHE A 160 22.30 -13.66 8.82
C PHE A 160 20.85 -13.62 9.30
N LEU A 161 19.96 -14.36 8.64
CA LEU A 161 18.52 -14.34 8.91
C LEU A 161 18.17 -14.91 10.27
N LYS A 162 18.85 -15.98 10.71
CA LYS A 162 18.69 -16.56 12.06
C LYS A 162 19.00 -15.59 13.20
N LYS A 163 19.75 -14.51 12.93
CA LYS A 163 20.12 -13.48 13.92
C LYS A 163 19.13 -12.31 13.95
N GLN A 164 18.21 -12.23 12.99
CA GLN A 164 17.24 -11.13 12.93
C GLN A 164 16.12 -11.36 13.93
N HIS A 165 15.65 -10.28 14.56
CA HIS A 165 14.48 -10.34 15.42
C HIS A 165 13.22 -10.12 14.59
N CYS A 166 12.42 -11.17 14.40
CA CYS A 166 11.15 -11.10 13.70
C CYS A 166 10.07 -11.75 14.58
N PRO A 167 9.12 -10.98 15.13
CA PRO A 167 8.03 -11.55 15.91
C PRO A 167 7.13 -12.41 15.01
N TYR A 168 6.74 -13.59 15.50
CA TYR A 168 5.80 -14.44 14.80
C TYR A 168 4.36 -13.85 14.84
N PRO A 169 3.54 -14.11 13.82
CA PRO A 169 3.89 -14.80 12.58
C PRO A 169 4.62 -13.89 11.58
N PHE A 170 5.50 -14.48 10.77
CA PHE A 170 6.16 -13.79 9.65
C PHE A 170 6.30 -14.69 8.42
N LEU A 171 6.79 -14.12 7.32
CA LEU A 171 7.00 -14.81 6.05
C LEU A 171 8.47 -15.04 5.80
N VAL A 172 8.81 -16.25 5.37
CA VAL A 172 10.08 -16.57 4.71
C VAL A 172 9.78 -16.77 3.23
N GLN A 173 10.52 -16.10 2.36
CA GLN A 173 10.24 -16.04 0.94
C GLN A 173 11.53 -16.18 0.11
N GLU A 174 11.42 -16.84 -1.05
CA GLU A 174 12.45 -16.88 -2.07
C GLU A 174 12.90 -15.46 -2.46
N PHE A 175 14.22 -15.25 -2.55
CA PHE A 175 14.77 -14.01 -3.06
C PHE A 175 14.76 -14.02 -4.59
N LEU A 176 13.96 -13.13 -5.19
CA LEU A 176 13.97 -12.91 -6.63
C LEU A 176 15.19 -12.10 -7.04
N ASP A 177 16.14 -12.78 -7.69
CA ASP A 177 17.34 -12.15 -8.19
C ASP A 177 17.09 -11.35 -9.48
N SER A 178 16.90 -10.04 -9.34
CA SER A 178 16.68 -9.11 -10.45
C SER A 178 17.97 -8.43 -10.95
N ARG A 179 19.17 -8.91 -10.56
CA ARG A 179 20.46 -8.29 -10.91
C ARG A 179 20.73 -8.16 -12.41
N SER A 180 20.12 -9.01 -13.24
CA SER A 180 20.22 -8.92 -14.71
C SER A 180 19.44 -7.73 -15.29
N GLY A 181 18.56 -7.10 -14.52
CA GLY A 181 17.72 -6.02 -15.01
C GLY A 181 16.58 -6.48 -15.90
N ILE A 182 15.91 -5.51 -16.55
CA ILE A 182 14.94 -5.74 -17.62
C ILE A 182 15.52 -5.10 -18.88
N PRO A 183 15.80 -5.89 -19.94
CA PRO A 183 16.37 -5.37 -21.19
C PRO A 183 15.60 -4.15 -21.72
N GLY A 184 16.32 -3.07 -22.02
CA GLY A 184 15.74 -1.82 -22.52
C GLY A 184 15.08 -0.92 -21.47
N ILE A 185 14.90 -1.38 -20.23
CA ILE A 185 14.23 -0.62 -19.18
C ILE A 185 15.19 -0.27 -18.04
N VAL A 186 15.86 -1.25 -17.45
CA VAL A 186 16.71 -1.03 -16.27
C VAL A 186 17.81 -2.07 -16.22
N ASN A 187 19.00 -1.64 -15.78
CA ASN A 187 20.10 -2.55 -15.48
C ASN A 187 20.20 -2.73 -13.97
N GLY A 188 20.53 -3.93 -13.51
CA GLY A 188 20.73 -4.20 -12.07
C GLY A 188 19.43 -4.45 -11.31
N VAL A 189 19.59 -4.59 -9.99
CA VAL A 189 18.49 -4.84 -9.05
C VAL A 189 17.44 -3.75 -9.16
N HIS A 190 16.18 -4.15 -9.22
CA HIS A 190 15.06 -3.24 -9.40
C HIS A 190 13.77 -3.79 -8.82
N ASP A 191 12.78 -2.91 -8.73
CA ASP A 191 11.38 -3.20 -8.44
C ASP A 191 10.53 -2.45 -9.47
N PHE A 192 9.84 -3.21 -10.33
CA PHE A 192 8.94 -2.66 -11.34
C PHE A 192 7.52 -2.60 -10.78
N ARG A 193 6.91 -1.42 -10.78
CA ARG A 193 5.57 -1.18 -10.21
C ARG A 193 4.63 -0.67 -11.27
N VAL A 194 3.47 -1.31 -11.34
CA VAL A 194 2.33 -0.87 -12.15
C VAL A 194 1.19 -0.42 -11.25
N ALA A 195 0.44 0.59 -11.68
CA ALA A 195 -0.83 0.98 -11.09
C ALA A 195 -1.96 0.62 -12.07
N LEU A 196 -2.99 -0.04 -11.55
CA LEU A 196 -4.16 -0.42 -12.33
C LEU A 196 -5.38 0.38 -11.89
N LEU A 197 -6.22 0.74 -12.86
CA LEU A 197 -7.55 1.29 -12.64
C LEU A 197 -8.55 0.48 -13.47
N ASN A 198 -9.49 -0.20 -12.79
CA ASN A 198 -10.47 -1.08 -13.43
C ASN A 198 -9.85 -2.14 -14.38
N GLY A 199 -8.69 -2.68 -14.02
CA GLY A 199 -7.98 -3.69 -14.81
C GLY A 199 -7.01 -3.12 -15.86
N GLU A 200 -7.09 -1.82 -16.16
CA GLU A 200 -6.21 -1.16 -17.12
C GLU A 200 -4.96 -0.59 -16.44
N ILE A 201 -3.80 -0.73 -17.08
CA ILE A 201 -2.56 -0.15 -16.57
C ILE A 201 -2.57 1.35 -16.88
N VAL A 202 -2.53 2.19 -15.84
CA VAL A 202 -2.57 3.66 -15.98
C VAL A 202 -1.25 4.33 -15.66
N HIS A 203 -0.33 3.62 -15.01
CA HIS A 203 0.98 4.14 -14.65
C HIS A 203 1.97 3.00 -14.44
N SER A 204 3.22 3.20 -14.85
CA SER A 204 4.31 2.30 -14.48
C SER A 204 5.58 3.06 -14.11
N ILE A 205 6.28 2.52 -13.13
CA ILE A 205 7.56 3.04 -12.66
C ILE A 205 8.54 1.89 -12.47
N VAL A 206 9.82 2.19 -12.63
CA VAL A 206 10.90 1.34 -12.14
C VAL A 206 11.58 2.03 -10.97
N ARG A 207 11.87 1.26 -9.93
CA ARG A 207 12.64 1.71 -8.78
C ARG A 207 13.95 0.94 -8.70
N THR A 208 15.04 1.63 -8.41
CA THR A 208 16.36 1.03 -8.21
C THR A 208 16.81 1.29 -6.76
N PRO A 209 17.50 0.34 -6.13
CA PRO A 209 18.02 0.53 -4.78
C PRO A 209 19.19 1.51 -4.78
N ALA A 210 19.48 2.09 -3.61
CA ALA A 210 20.74 2.81 -3.40
C ALA A 210 21.94 1.87 -3.64
N SER A 211 23.10 2.44 -3.99
CA SER A 211 24.31 1.66 -4.28
C SER A 211 24.64 0.65 -3.16
N GLY A 212 24.84 -0.61 -3.55
CA GLY A 212 25.15 -1.72 -2.63
C GLY A 212 23.94 -2.28 -1.85
N LYS A 213 22.72 -1.74 -2.03
CA LYS A 213 21.50 -2.27 -1.39
C LYS A 213 20.72 -3.20 -2.33
N LEU A 214 19.89 -4.05 -1.75
CA LEU A 214 18.94 -4.93 -2.45
C LEU A 214 17.49 -4.45 -2.38
N VAL A 215 17.20 -3.42 -1.57
CA VAL A 215 15.84 -2.92 -1.32
C VAL A 215 15.61 -1.61 -2.08
N ALA A 216 14.70 -1.62 -3.05
CA ALA A 216 14.38 -0.49 -3.92
C ALA A 216 13.31 0.47 -3.35
N SER A 217 13.17 0.54 -2.03
CA SER A 217 12.23 1.48 -1.41
C SER A 217 12.79 2.90 -1.50
N VAL A 218 11.97 3.87 -1.90
CA VAL A 218 12.36 5.29 -1.95
C VAL A 218 12.63 5.82 -0.54
N THR A 219 11.96 5.28 0.48
CA THR A 219 12.23 5.61 1.90
C THR A 219 13.62 5.18 2.36
N GLU A 220 14.24 4.22 1.66
CA GLU A 220 15.57 3.67 1.93
C GLU A 220 16.67 4.27 1.03
N GLY A 221 16.34 5.34 0.29
CA GLY A 221 17.24 6.02 -0.64
C GLY A 221 17.23 5.47 -2.06
N GLY A 222 16.23 4.64 -2.42
CA GLY A 222 16.04 4.20 -3.80
C GLY A 222 15.60 5.33 -4.74
N GLU A 223 15.95 5.20 -6.01
CA GLU A 223 15.54 6.11 -7.07
C GLU A 223 14.27 5.60 -7.77
N MET A 224 13.53 6.51 -8.40
CA MET A 224 12.29 6.20 -9.13
C MET A 224 12.31 6.87 -10.48
N ARG A 225 11.94 6.12 -11.53
CA ARG A 225 11.77 6.63 -12.89
C ARG A 225 10.47 6.12 -13.49
N VAL A 226 9.73 7.00 -14.17
CA VAL A 226 8.55 6.61 -14.95
C VAL A 226 8.97 5.78 -16.16
N VAL A 227 8.21 4.73 -16.44
CA VAL A 227 8.34 3.95 -17.66
C VAL A 227 7.09 4.21 -18.49
N GLU A 228 7.30 4.71 -19.71
CA GLU A 228 6.19 4.96 -20.63
C GLU A 228 5.57 3.63 -21.04
N ILE A 229 4.25 3.58 -20.99
CA ILE A 229 3.47 2.44 -21.46
C ILE A 229 2.91 2.88 -22.82
N GLU A 230 3.26 2.19 -23.88
CA GLU A 230 2.50 2.27 -25.11
C GLU A 230 1.19 1.50 -24.87
N LEU A 231 0.09 2.23 -24.67
CA LEU A 231 -1.27 1.69 -24.57
C LEU A 231 -1.91 1.59 -25.95
#